data_AF-A0A3B7BW06-F1
#
_entry.id   AF-A0A3B7BW06-F1
#
_cell.length_a   1.000
_cell.length_b   1.000
_cell.length_c   1.000
_cell.angle_alpha   90.00
_cell.angle_beta   90.00
_cell.angle_gamma   90.00
#
_symmetry.space_group_name_H-M   'P 1'
#
loop_
_entity.id
_entity.type
_entity.pdbx_description
1 polymer ?
#
loop_
_entity_poly.entity_id
_entity_poly.type
_entity_poly.pdbx_seq_one_letter_code
_entity_poly.pdbx_strand_id
1 'polypeptide(L)'
;MKQYILFLLLFTFGLLYPNNLFITSNSSMIIQNQIDRKLSEDEEKKRGLDLLATEIIEQIDEIDLRKMARSAIFETSYGFRWKMVNLHTGNIIIIKVDKNFKLISARNSKKKKIMTP
;
A
#
# COMPACT_ATOMS: atom_id res chain seq x y z
N MET A 1 33.74 -55.76 0.88
CA MET A 1 32.40 -55.15 1.11
C MET A 1 32.32 -54.52 2.51
N LYS A 2 32.91 -53.33 2.76
CA LYS A 2 32.79 -52.61 4.06
C LYS A 2 33.07 -51.10 3.92
N GLN A 3 32.57 -50.42 2.89
CA GLN A 3 32.81 -48.97 2.73
C GLN A 3 31.55 -48.12 2.44
N TYR A 4 30.38 -48.74 2.32
CA TYR A 4 29.13 -48.00 2.05
C TYR A 4 28.36 -47.57 3.31
N ILE A 5 28.80 -47.99 4.51
CA ILE A 5 28.09 -47.71 5.77
C ILE A 5 28.38 -46.29 6.28
N LEU A 6 29.53 -45.70 5.93
CA LEU A 6 29.87 -44.35 6.39
C LEU A 6 29.00 -43.27 5.73
N PHE A 7 28.55 -43.51 4.49
CA PHE A 7 27.73 -42.54 3.75
C PHE A 7 26.28 -42.49 4.23
N LEU A 8 25.77 -43.59 4.81
CA LEU A 8 24.40 -43.65 5.32
C LEU A 8 24.23 -42.88 6.64
N LEU A 9 25.31 -42.70 7.40
CA LEU A 9 25.28 -42.03 8.71
C LEU A 9 25.30 -40.50 8.59
N LEU A 10 25.81 -39.95 7.49
CA LEU A 10 25.79 -38.51 7.21
C LEU A 10 24.42 -38.01 6.73
N PHE A 11 23.56 -38.88 6.21
CA PHE A 11 22.26 -38.48 5.65
C PHE A 11 21.17 -38.30 6.72
N THR A 12 21.33 -38.90 7.91
CA THR A 12 20.29 -38.87 8.96
C THR A 12 20.39 -37.68 9.91
N PHE A 13 21.51 -36.94 9.94
CA PHE A 13 21.61 -35.71 10.75
C PHE A 13 20.84 -34.52 10.16
N GLY A 14 20.44 -34.57 8.88
CA GLY A 14 19.66 -33.50 8.25
C GLY A 14 18.17 -33.50 8.55
N LEU A 15 17.62 -34.57 9.16
CA LEU A 15 16.18 -34.78 9.32
C LEU A 15 15.66 -34.64 10.77
N LEU A 16 16.50 -34.18 11.70
CA LEU A 16 16.10 -33.92 13.10
C LEU A 16 16.40 -32.48 13.50
N TYR A 17 15.74 -31.53 12.85
CA TYR A 17 15.54 -30.19 13.44
C TYR A 17 14.10 -30.12 13.96
N PRO A 18 13.87 -30.30 15.27
CA PRO A 18 12.58 -29.95 15.84
C PRO A 18 12.52 -28.43 16.02
N ASN A 19 11.48 -27.86 15.41
CA ASN A 19 10.57 -26.86 15.94
C ASN A 19 11.10 -25.71 16.82
N ASN A 20 10.60 -24.53 16.46
CA ASN A 20 10.38 -23.33 17.29
C ASN A 20 11.48 -22.27 17.26
N LEU A 21 11.62 -21.63 16.10
CA LEU A 21 11.80 -20.19 16.07
C LEU A 21 10.46 -19.53 15.78
N PHE A 22 9.55 -19.56 16.77
CA PHE A 22 8.63 -18.44 16.92
C PHE A 22 9.49 -17.24 17.27
N ILE A 23 10.00 -16.58 16.24
CA ILE A 23 10.34 -15.18 16.33
C ILE A 23 9.01 -14.51 16.66
N THR A 24 8.81 -14.21 17.94
CA THR A 24 7.93 -13.12 18.36
C THR A 24 8.56 -11.85 17.79
N SER A 25 8.47 -11.68 16.48
CA SER A 25 8.38 -10.35 15.94
C SER A 25 7.06 -9.89 16.52
N ASN A 26 7.10 -8.79 17.27
CA ASN A 26 5.99 -7.87 17.23
C ASN A 26 5.75 -7.61 15.75
N SER A 27 4.90 -8.44 15.14
CA SER A 27 4.39 -8.25 13.81
C SER A 27 3.49 -7.04 13.97
N SER A 28 4.13 -5.87 13.92
CA SER A 28 3.53 -4.70 13.33
C SER A 28 3.06 -5.18 11.96
N MET A 29 1.81 -5.67 11.95
CA MET A 29 0.96 -5.86 10.79
C MET A 29 1.80 -5.95 9.51
N ILE A 30 2.31 -7.13 9.19
CA ILE A 30 2.74 -7.39 7.82
C ILE A 30 1.44 -7.25 7.00
N ILE A 31 1.16 -6.03 6.54
CA ILE A 31 0.19 -5.73 5.49
C ILE A 31 0.83 -6.32 4.25
N GLN A 32 0.71 -7.64 4.14
CA GLN A 32 1.27 -8.45 3.08
C GLN A 32 0.45 -8.13 1.84
N ASN A 33 0.94 -7.15 1.06
CA ASN A 33 0.48 -6.75 -0.28
C ASN A 33 -0.94 -7.22 -0.62
N GLN A 34 -1.94 -6.68 0.09
CA GLN A 34 -3.30 -6.81 -0.39
C GLN A 34 -3.32 -5.99 -1.68
N ILE A 35 -3.42 -6.67 -2.83
CA ILE A 35 -3.34 -6.05 -4.15
C ILE A 35 -4.34 -4.89 -4.16
N ASP A 36 -3.83 -3.67 -4.25
CA ASP A 36 -4.65 -2.46 -4.31
C ASP A 36 -5.64 -2.63 -5.48
N ARG A 37 -6.93 -2.71 -5.17
CA ARG A 37 -7.97 -2.93 -6.18
C ARG A 37 -8.30 -1.58 -6.81
N LYS A 38 -8.01 -1.42 -8.10
CA LYS A 38 -8.48 -0.25 -8.86
C LYS A 38 -10.01 -0.29 -8.95
N LEU A 39 -10.67 0.80 -8.57
CA LEU A 39 -12.12 0.93 -8.73
C LEU A 39 -12.47 1.27 -10.18
N SER A 40 -13.65 0.84 -10.64
CA SER A 40 -14.21 1.29 -11.91
C SER A 40 -14.90 2.65 -11.75
N GLU A 41 -15.06 3.39 -12.85
CA GLU A 41 -15.74 4.69 -12.84
C GLU A 41 -17.17 4.61 -12.30
N ASP A 42 -17.90 3.52 -12.60
CA ASP A 42 -19.25 3.27 -12.08
C ASP A 42 -19.25 3.09 -10.56
N GLU A 43 -18.25 2.37 -10.00
CA GLU A 43 -18.11 2.19 -8.56
C GLU A 43 -17.73 3.50 -7.87
N GLU A 44 -16.82 4.28 -8.47
CA GLU A 44 -16.43 5.61 -7.98
C GLU A 44 -17.65 6.53 -7.90
N LYS A 45 -18.46 6.57 -8.97
CA LYS A 45 -19.68 7.39 -9.05
C LYS A 45 -20.77 6.92 -8.09
N LYS A 46 -21.04 5.61 -8.02
CA LYS A 46 -22.06 5.04 -7.13
C LYS A 46 -21.75 5.29 -5.65
N ARG A 47 -20.46 5.30 -5.29
CA ARG A 47 -20.00 5.56 -3.92
C ARG A 47 -19.75 7.05 -3.63
N GLY A 48 -19.92 7.94 -4.62
CA GLY A 48 -19.70 9.38 -4.44
C GLY A 48 -18.27 9.78 -4.11
N LEU A 49 -17.29 8.94 -4.48
CA LEU A 49 -15.88 9.15 -4.12
C LEU A 49 -15.28 10.41 -4.76
N ASP A 50 -15.88 10.90 -5.85
CA ASP A 50 -15.52 12.12 -6.56
C ASP A 50 -15.67 13.37 -5.69
N LEU A 51 -16.80 13.47 -5.00
CA LEU A 51 -17.11 14.62 -4.16
C LEU A 51 -16.21 14.60 -2.91
N LEU A 52 -16.10 13.43 -2.27
CA LEU A 52 -15.25 13.25 -1.09
C LEU A 52 -13.77 13.51 -1.40
N ALA A 53 -13.30 13.11 -2.57
CA ALA A 53 -11.94 13.39 -2.99
C ALA A 53 -11.69 14.88 -3.16
N THR A 54 -12.62 15.59 -3.79
CA THR A 54 -12.52 17.04 -3.95
C THR A 54 -12.45 17.74 -2.58
N GLU A 55 -13.35 17.40 -1.66
CA GLU A 55 -13.43 18.02 -0.33
C GLU A 55 -12.14 17.85 0.50
N ILE A 56 -11.59 16.64 0.54
CA ILE A 56 -10.35 16.39 1.30
C ILE A 56 -9.15 17.08 0.66
N ILE A 57 -9.10 17.13 -0.67
CA ILE A 57 -7.98 17.75 -1.37
C ILE A 57 -8.00 19.26 -1.20
N GLU A 58 -9.18 19.87 -1.15
CA GLU A 58 -9.33 21.30 -0.86
C GLU A 58 -8.70 21.71 0.47
N GLN A 59 -8.67 20.79 1.45
CA GLN A 59 -8.04 21.00 2.75
C GLN A 59 -6.50 20.90 2.72
N ILE A 60 -5.89 20.59 1.58
CA ILE A 60 -4.43 20.46 1.44
C ILE A 60 -3.89 21.73 0.77
N ASP A 61 -3.37 22.66 1.57
CA ASP A 61 -2.93 24.01 1.14
C ASP A 61 -1.96 24.02 -0.07
N GLU A 62 -1.11 23.01 -0.21
CA GLU A 62 -0.15 22.92 -1.32
C GLU A 62 -0.75 22.39 -2.64
N ILE A 63 -2.02 21.97 -2.66
CA ILE A 63 -2.67 21.37 -3.83
C ILE A 63 -3.77 22.27 -4.40
N ASP A 64 -3.49 22.87 -5.55
CA ASP A 64 -4.49 23.63 -6.31
C ASP A 64 -5.38 22.68 -7.14
N LEU A 65 -6.58 22.39 -6.63
CA LEU A 65 -7.60 21.55 -7.27
C LEU A 65 -7.87 21.90 -8.74
N ARG A 66 -7.83 23.18 -9.11
CA ARG A 66 -8.14 23.63 -10.49
C ARG A 66 -7.12 23.13 -11.50
N LYS A 67 -5.91 22.81 -11.03
CA LYS A 67 -4.81 22.27 -11.83
C LYS A 67 -4.70 20.76 -11.71
N MET A 68 -5.58 20.09 -10.98
CA MET A 68 -5.52 18.66 -10.74
C MET A 68 -6.61 17.92 -11.51
N ALA A 69 -6.26 16.77 -12.06
CA ALA A 69 -7.20 15.77 -12.55
C ALA A 69 -6.99 14.48 -11.77
N ARG A 70 -8.10 13.81 -11.46
CA ARG A 70 -8.04 12.48 -10.85
C ARG A 70 -7.77 11.44 -11.93
N SER A 71 -6.77 10.59 -11.71
CA SER A 71 -6.37 9.55 -12.65
C SER A 71 -6.90 8.17 -12.26
N ALA A 72 -6.94 7.83 -10.98
CA ALA A 72 -7.46 6.56 -10.50
C ALA A 72 -7.71 6.56 -8.98
N ILE A 73 -8.72 5.81 -8.54
CA ILE A 73 -8.91 5.43 -7.15
C ILE A 73 -8.58 3.94 -6.96
N PHE A 74 -7.88 3.67 -5.87
CA PHE A 74 -7.60 2.32 -5.42
C PHE A 74 -8.20 2.09 -4.04
N GLU A 75 -8.92 0.99 -3.89
CA GLU A 75 -9.35 0.45 -2.60
C GLU A 75 -8.21 -0.39 -2.03
N THR A 76 -7.86 -0.12 -0.78
CA THR A 76 -6.70 -0.68 -0.09
C THR A 76 -7.11 -1.21 1.27
N SER A 77 -6.25 -1.99 1.93
CA SER A 77 -6.52 -2.53 3.26
C SER A 77 -6.81 -1.44 4.31
N TYR A 78 -6.13 -0.30 4.20
CA TYR A 78 -6.25 0.82 5.13
C TYR A 78 -7.37 1.80 4.79
N GLY A 79 -7.97 1.74 3.59
CA GLY A 79 -8.92 2.73 3.10
C GLY A 79 -8.76 2.94 1.60
N PHE A 80 -8.51 4.17 1.17
CA PHE A 80 -8.36 4.49 -0.24
C PHE A 80 -7.04 5.18 -0.56
N ARG A 81 -6.55 4.93 -1.77
CA ARG A 81 -5.42 5.65 -2.37
C ARG A 81 -5.89 6.32 -3.65
N TRP A 82 -5.72 7.63 -3.73
CA TRP A 82 -6.06 8.43 -4.89
C TRP A 82 -4.79 8.83 -5.63
N LYS A 83 -4.81 8.64 -6.94
CA LYS A 83 -3.77 9.11 -7.84
C LYS A 83 -4.29 10.34 -8.56
N MET A 84 -3.74 11.50 -8.19
CA MET A 84 -4.03 12.79 -8.82
C MET A 84 -2.87 13.17 -9.74
N VAL A 85 -3.17 13.85 -10.83
CA VAL A 85 -2.18 14.35 -11.79
C VAL A 85 -2.39 15.83 -11.94
N ASN A 86 -1.32 16.60 -11.78
CA ASN A 86 -1.33 18.02 -12.08
C ASN A 86 -1.30 18.20 -13.61
N LEU A 87 -2.34 18.79 -14.18
CA LEU A 87 -2.50 18.97 -15.63
C LEU A 87 -1.46 19.92 -16.23
N HIS A 88 -0.94 20.85 -15.44
CA HIS A 88 0.03 21.84 -15.92
C HIS A 88 1.47 21.31 -15.90
N THR A 89 1.81 20.53 -14.86
CA THR A 89 3.20 20.07 -14.63
C THR A 89 3.40 18.57 -14.88
N GLY A 90 2.32 17.80 -15.07
CA GLY A 90 2.35 16.34 -15.16
C GLY A 90 2.69 15.64 -13.84
N ASN A 91 2.90 16.38 -12.74
CA ASN A 91 3.29 15.80 -11.47
C ASN A 91 2.16 14.96 -10.86
N ILE A 92 2.52 13.78 -10.39
CA ILE A 92 1.59 12.85 -9.76
C ILE A 92 1.60 13.08 -8.26
N ILE A 93 0.43 13.25 -7.67
CA ILE A 93 0.23 13.30 -6.23
C ILE A 93 -0.54 12.05 -5.81
N ILE A 94 0.00 11.36 -4.80
CA ILE A 94 -0.64 10.19 -4.20
C ILE A 94 -1.19 10.62 -2.85
N ILE A 95 -2.49 10.46 -2.70
CA ILE A 95 -3.22 10.80 -1.48
C ILE A 95 -3.74 9.50 -0.89
N LYS A 96 -3.48 9.29 0.39
CA LYS A 96 -3.94 8.12 1.15
C LYS A 96 -4.92 8.59 2.19
N VAL A 97 -6.09 7.96 2.22
CA VAL A 97 -7.13 8.20 3.22
C VAL A 97 -7.53 6.89 3.89
N ASP A 98 -7.97 6.96 5.14
CA ASP A 98 -8.47 5.81 5.86
C ASP A 98 -9.90 5.43 5.40
N LYS A 99 -10.48 4.38 6.01
CA LYS A 99 -11.86 3.94 5.73
C LYS A 99 -12.92 4.97 6.12
N ASN A 100 -12.58 5.93 6.99
CA ASN A 100 -13.43 7.04 7.41
C ASN A 100 -13.13 8.32 6.63
N PHE A 101 -12.39 8.22 5.52
CA PHE A 101 -12.00 9.36 4.70
C PHE A 101 -11.17 10.41 5.45
N LYS A 102 -10.37 10.00 6.46
CA LYS A 102 -9.37 10.88 7.08
C LYS A 102 -8.06 10.79 6.32
N LEU A 103 -7.42 11.93 6.10
CA LEU A 103 -6.13 12.00 5.42
C LEU A 103 -5.05 11.28 6.24
N ILE A 104 -4.43 10.26 5.64
CA ILE A 104 -3.26 9.56 6.20
C ILE A 104 -1.98 10.24 5.71
N SER A 105 -1.89 10.51 4.40
CA SER A 105 -0.72 11.18 3.83
C SER A 105 -0.97 11.70 2.42
N ALA A 106 -0.34 12.81 2.07
CA ALA A 106 -0.22 13.29 0.70
C ALA A 106 1.25 13.35 0.28
N ARG A 107 1.59 12.78 -0.89
CA ARG A 107 2.97 12.72 -1.38
C ARG A 107 3.05 13.07 -2.87
N ASN A 108 4.04 13.88 -3.24
CA ASN A 108 4.37 14.11 -4.65
C ASN A 108 5.23 12.97 -5.22
N SER A 109 5.26 12.80 -6.53
CA SER A 109 6.11 11.86 -7.29
C SER A 109 7.60 11.98 -6.92
N LYS A 110 8.06 13.18 -6.54
CA LYS A 110 9.41 13.46 -6.02
C LYS A 110 9.64 12.93 -4.58
N LYS A 111 8.74 12.12 -4.04
CA LYS A 111 8.73 11.58 -2.66
C LYS A 111 8.74 12.64 -1.54
N LYS A 112 8.71 13.93 -1.87
CA LYS A 112 8.56 15.01 -0.89
C LYS A 112 7.18 14.88 -0.26
N LYS A 113 7.17 14.77 1.07
CA LYS A 113 5.96 14.71 1.89
C LYS A 113 5.30 16.08 1.83
N ILE A 114 4.07 16.13 1.35
CA ILE A 114 3.28 17.37 1.24
C ILE A 114 2.63 17.63 2.59
N MET A 115 2.06 16.59 3.21
CA MET A 115 1.41 16.71 4.51
C MET A 115 1.34 15.37 5.24
N THR A 116 1.42 15.42 6.57
CA THR A 116 0.93 14.40 7.50
C THR A 116 -0.11 15.07 8.40
N PRO A 117 -1.19 14.37 8.79
CA PRO A 117 -2.04 14.84 9.89
C PRO A 117 -1.23 15.06 11.16
#